data_AF-A0A177EKB7-F1
#
_entry.id   AF-A0A177EKB7-F1
#
_cell.length_a   1.000
_cell.length_b   1.000
_cell.length_c   1.000
_cell.angle_alpha   90.00
_cell.angle_beta   90.00
_cell.angle_gamma   90.00
#
_symmetry.space_group_name_H-M   'P 1'
#
loop_
_entity.id
_entity.type
_entity.pdbx_description
1 polymer ?
#
loop_
_entity_poly.entity_id
_entity_poly.type
_entity_poly.pdbx_seq_one_letter_code
_entity_poly.pdbx_strand_id
1 'polypeptide(L)'
;MVYSAWYLENLEMRRETEVAPPGTLEAEGVVTCIGEVLFDVDAGPVVKEPSGLSDLEEAEVAFASLPDVRSAGTSKESFIFCRDAAYYHVSFIQEPCPGARRGYVQRSVFVRSNKMYRALPQILSESLQGPEDYTRDEALRVLVGLGERTIRDWPHKPAPSFEKVLGRHRDALVENVLCGRSFLVLGSAPTEVSEVVCRLSGLGGFEYGGVVVPYKTSLAHYTHAQGAIVGSTNHHLFNEKVFDNVLDLTSGKYRFKAASSSKRVEAHLKDLEAYFLDSPGAFAPSEFMARMSEQGTSLHVKRVFRDFFKSLNFNPWLRAMTGTASQHRPQPT
;
A
#
# COMPACT_ATOMS: atom_id res chain seq x y z
N MET A 1 6.55 19.32 20.08
CA MET A 1 6.77 17.87 20.24
C MET A 1 5.47 17.27 20.74
N VAL A 2 4.71 16.56 19.92
CA VAL A 2 3.57 15.79 20.40
C VAL A 2 3.57 14.45 19.68
N TYR A 3 4.38 13.53 20.22
CA TYR A 3 4.12 12.12 20.06
C TYR A 3 2.75 11.80 20.71
N SER A 4 2.07 10.73 20.29
CA SER A 4 0.86 10.31 21.02
C SER A 4 1.25 10.04 22.49
N ALA A 5 0.39 10.41 23.44
CA ALA A 5 0.65 10.13 24.86
C ALA A 5 1.00 8.64 25.08
N TRP A 6 0.35 7.77 24.29
CA TRP A 6 0.65 6.35 24.20
C TRP A 6 2.08 6.02 23.73
N TYR A 7 2.58 6.66 22.67
CA TYR A 7 3.96 6.47 22.20
C TYR A 7 5.00 6.84 23.27
N LEU A 8 4.75 7.93 24.02
CA LEU A 8 5.64 8.36 25.10
C LEU A 8 5.57 7.43 26.31
N GLU A 9 4.41 6.83 26.58
CA GLU A 9 4.21 5.88 27.68
C GLU A 9 4.82 4.49 27.41
N ASN A 10 5.01 4.09 26.15
CA ASN A 10 5.37 2.70 25.79
C ASN A 10 6.77 2.55 25.14
N LEU A 11 7.51 3.65 25.00
CA LEU A 11 8.88 3.68 24.44
C LEU A 11 9.89 2.81 25.22
N GLU A 12 9.65 2.59 26.51
CA GLU A 12 10.54 1.84 27.43
C GLU A 12 10.33 0.31 27.39
N MET A 13 9.30 -0.20 26.71
CA MET A 13 8.95 -1.63 26.74
C MET A 13 9.64 -2.48 25.66
N ARG A 14 10.54 -1.92 24.85
CA ARG A 14 11.40 -2.69 23.93
C ARG A 14 12.47 -3.44 24.73
N ARG A 15 12.24 -4.70 25.09
CA ARG A 15 13.29 -5.60 25.60
C ARG A 15 13.99 -6.30 24.42
N GLU A 16 15.31 -6.19 24.38
CA GLU A 16 16.21 -6.99 23.54
C GLU A 16 16.35 -8.39 24.16
N THR A 17 16.06 -9.48 23.44
CA THR A 17 16.58 -10.82 23.79
C THR A 17 16.65 -11.77 22.59
N GLU A 18 17.55 -12.75 22.68
CA GLU A 18 18.09 -13.61 21.63
C GLU A 18 17.24 -14.82 21.22
N VAL A 19 17.60 -15.32 20.03
CA VAL A 19 16.85 -16.09 19.03
C VAL A 19 16.83 -17.60 19.26
N ALA A 20 15.69 -18.23 18.93
CA ALA A 20 15.63 -19.61 18.41
C ALA A 20 14.79 -19.64 17.11
N PRO A 21 15.16 -20.40 16.06
CA PRO A 21 14.41 -20.38 14.80
C PRO A 21 13.26 -21.40 14.82
N PRO A 22 12.02 -21.03 14.44
CA PRO A 22 10.96 -21.99 14.21
C PRO A 22 10.73 -22.25 12.72
N GLY A 23 10.23 -23.46 12.46
CA GLY A 23 9.98 -24.02 11.14
C GLY A 23 8.83 -23.37 10.38
N THR A 24 8.89 -23.57 9.07
CA THR A 24 7.98 -23.12 8.03
C THR A 24 6.72 -23.98 7.94
N LEU A 25 5.55 -23.35 7.92
CA LEU A 25 4.33 -23.93 7.37
C LEU A 25 4.28 -23.60 5.87
N GLU A 26 4.31 -24.64 5.03
CA GLU A 26 4.01 -24.52 3.61
C GLU A 26 2.50 -24.34 3.42
N ALA A 27 2.06 -23.11 3.23
CA ALA A 27 0.80 -22.83 2.56
C ALA A 27 1.14 -22.34 1.16
N GLU A 28 0.81 -23.15 0.15
CA GLU A 28 0.94 -22.78 -1.25
C GLU A 28 0.24 -21.43 -1.51
N GLY A 29 1.05 -20.42 -1.86
CA GLY A 29 0.68 -19.39 -2.82
C GLY A 29 0.37 -17.96 -2.33
N VAL A 30 -0.19 -17.76 -1.14
CA VAL A 30 -0.86 -16.46 -0.81
C VAL A 30 -0.52 -15.90 0.57
N VAL A 31 -0.42 -16.76 1.58
CA VAL A 31 -0.33 -16.37 2.98
C VAL A 31 0.78 -17.15 3.66
N THR A 32 1.63 -16.43 4.39
CA THR A 32 2.78 -17.02 5.11
C THR A 32 2.51 -17.15 6.61
N CYS A 33 1.63 -16.32 7.17
CA CYS A 33 1.24 -16.33 8.59
C CYS A 33 -0.08 -15.57 8.75
N ILE A 34 -0.90 -15.98 9.72
CA ILE A 34 -2.08 -15.24 10.18
C ILE A 34 -1.98 -15.20 11.70
N GLY A 35 -2.14 -14.02 12.29
CA GLY A 35 -2.11 -13.87 13.74
C GLY A 35 -3.12 -12.84 14.24
N GLU A 36 -3.42 -12.94 15.52
CA GLU A 36 -4.29 -12.01 16.25
C GLU A 36 -3.41 -11.16 17.17
N VAL A 37 -3.75 -9.89 17.32
CA VAL A 37 -3.14 -9.00 18.31
C VAL A 37 -4.22 -8.47 19.23
N LEU A 38 -4.01 -8.65 20.52
CA LEU A 38 -4.84 -8.09 21.57
C LEU A 38 -4.10 -6.97 22.28
N PHE A 39 -4.82 -5.93 22.67
CA PHE A 39 -4.27 -4.95 23.61
C PHE A 39 -4.58 -5.36 25.05
N ASP A 40 -3.54 -5.63 25.82
CA ASP A 40 -3.61 -5.78 27.27
C ASP A 40 -3.19 -4.47 27.95
N VAL A 41 -3.90 -4.07 29.01
CA VAL A 41 -3.62 -2.78 29.68
C VAL A 41 -2.34 -2.83 30.51
N ASP A 42 -1.99 -4.00 31.02
CA ASP A 42 -0.84 -4.21 31.89
C ASP A 42 0.39 -4.68 31.09
N ALA A 43 0.20 -5.37 29.95
CA ALA A 43 1.28 -5.89 29.10
C ALA A 43 1.46 -5.20 27.74
N GLY A 44 0.53 -4.32 27.34
CA GLY A 44 0.56 -3.67 26.02
C GLY A 44 0.03 -4.58 24.89
N PRO A 45 0.36 -4.31 23.62
CA PRO A 45 -0.06 -5.15 22.50
C PRO A 45 0.66 -6.51 22.52
N VAL A 46 -0.10 -7.59 22.37
CA VAL A 46 0.41 -8.97 22.41
C VAL A 46 -0.11 -9.77 21.22
N VAL A 47 0.79 -10.45 20.50
CA VAL A 47 0.42 -11.41 19.46
C VAL A 47 -0.05 -12.71 20.10
N LYS A 48 -1.24 -13.18 19.74
CA LYS A 48 -1.71 -14.52 20.09
C LYS A 48 -1.13 -15.52 19.09
N GLU A 49 -0.46 -16.54 19.63
CA GLU A 49 0.15 -17.63 18.85
C GLU A 49 1.17 -17.13 17.79
N PRO A 50 2.33 -16.59 18.20
CA PRO A 50 3.30 -15.96 17.29
C PRO A 50 4.07 -16.95 16.39
N SER A 51 3.56 -18.17 16.20
CA SER A 51 4.24 -19.21 15.43
C SER A 51 4.59 -18.72 14.03
N GLY A 52 5.88 -18.78 13.68
CA GLY A 52 6.40 -18.33 12.38
C GLY A 52 6.87 -16.87 12.33
N LEU A 53 6.85 -16.14 13.46
CA LEU A 53 7.48 -14.83 13.60
C LEU A 53 8.74 -14.96 14.49
N SER A 54 9.75 -14.11 14.22
CA SER A 54 10.83 -13.88 15.18
C SER A 54 10.37 -12.93 16.29
N ASP A 55 10.98 -12.95 17.47
CA ASP A 55 10.60 -12.07 18.60
C ASP A 55 10.60 -10.58 18.23
N LEU A 56 11.56 -10.13 17.42
CA LEU A 56 11.60 -8.76 16.92
C LEU A 56 10.43 -8.47 15.96
N GLU A 57 10.10 -9.43 15.10
CA GLU A 57 8.95 -9.32 14.19
C GLU A 57 7.64 -9.30 14.96
N GLU A 58 7.50 -10.17 15.95
CA GLU A 58 6.35 -10.22 16.86
C GLU A 58 6.14 -8.88 17.54
N ALA A 59 7.18 -8.32 18.15
CA ALA A 59 7.09 -7.01 18.81
C ALA A 59 6.69 -5.92 17.81
N GLU A 60 7.34 -5.84 16.64
CA GLU A 60 6.99 -4.82 15.65
C GLU A 60 5.57 -4.99 15.11
N VAL A 61 5.12 -6.23 14.86
CA VAL A 61 3.78 -6.54 14.37
C VAL A 61 2.72 -6.25 15.43
N ALA A 62 2.97 -6.59 16.69
CA ALA A 62 2.06 -6.30 17.80
C ALA A 62 1.74 -4.81 17.86
N PHE A 63 2.79 -3.98 17.81
CA PHE A 63 2.66 -2.54 17.85
C PHE A 63 2.11 -1.95 16.54
N ALA A 64 2.54 -2.45 15.37
CA ALA A 64 2.11 -1.90 14.09
C ALA A 64 0.66 -2.27 13.72
N SER A 65 0.12 -3.37 14.27
CA SER A 65 -1.25 -3.82 14.02
C SER A 65 -2.31 -3.05 14.83
N LEU A 66 -1.88 -2.28 15.83
CA LEU A 66 -2.73 -1.33 16.56
C LEU A 66 -2.33 0.09 16.14
N PRO A 67 -3.00 0.68 15.14
CA PRO A 67 -2.55 1.94 14.56
C PRO A 67 -2.56 3.09 15.57
N ASP A 68 -1.72 4.10 15.33
CA ASP A 68 -1.57 5.33 16.13
C ASP A 68 -2.84 6.20 16.08
N VAL A 69 -3.91 5.72 16.71
CA VAL A 69 -5.23 6.32 16.64
C VAL A 69 -5.59 6.89 17.99
N ARG A 70 -6.05 8.15 17.99
CA ARG A 70 -6.60 8.80 19.18
C ARG A 70 -7.83 7.99 19.62
N SER A 71 -7.74 7.39 20.81
CA SER A 71 -8.60 6.36 21.38
C SER A 71 -10.12 6.62 21.42
N ALA A 72 -10.64 7.75 20.94
CA ALA A 72 -12.06 8.10 21.04
C ALA A 72 -12.79 8.19 19.69
N GLY A 73 -12.09 8.20 18.55
CA GLY A 73 -12.68 8.59 17.26
C GLY A 73 -12.99 7.47 16.28
N THR A 74 -12.51 6.25 16.52
CA THR A 74 -12.38 5.25 15.46
C THR A 74 -12.83 3.88 15.95
N SER A 75 -13.76 3.27 15.23
CA SER A 75 -14.29 1.95 15.57
C SER A 75 -13.61 0.82 14.82
N LYS A 76 -13.15 1.05 13.58
CA LYS A 76 -12.63 0.00 12.70
C LYS A 76 -11.65 0.57 11.68
N GLU A 77 -10.51 -0.08 11.49
CA GLU A 77 -9.46 0.33 10.55
C GLU A 77 -8.91 -0.87 9.79
N SER A 78 -8.46 -0.68 8.55
CA SER A 78 -8.00 -1.74 7.65
C SER A 78 -6.86 -1.20 6.79
N PHE A 79 -5.64 -1.70 7.00
CA PHE A 79 -4.46 -1.11 6.36
C PHE A 79 -3.38 -2.14 6.07
N ILE A 80 -2.39 -1.75 5.27
CA ILE A 80 -1.23 -2.57 4.96
C ILE A 80 0.02 -1.85 5.43
N PHE A 81 0.81 -2.49 6.28
CA PHE A 81 2.19 -2.05 6.51
C PHE A 81 3.16 -3.08 5.93
N CYS A 82 4.40 -2.65 5.69
CA CYS A 82 5.45 -3.52 5.19
C CYS A 82 6.63 -3.51 6.15
N ARG A 83 7.27 -4.67 6.25
CA ARG A 83 8.54 -4.89 6.96
C ARG A 83 9.41 -5.77 6.09
N ASP A 84 10.63 -5.31 5.81
CA ASP A 84 11.55 -5.96 4.89
C ASP A 84 10.88 -6.29 3.54
N ALA A 85 10.77 -7.57 3.18
CA ALA A 85 10.12 -8.06 1.97
C ALA A 85 8.68 -8.59 2.20
N ALA A 86 8.10 -8.36 3.38
CA ALA A 86 6.79 -8.86 3.77
C ALA A 86 5.74 -7.74 3.89
N TYR A 87 4.52 -8.05 3.48
CA TYR A 87 3.33 -7.24 3.65
C TYR A 87 2.44 -7.83 4.73
N TYR A 88 1.99 -6.95 5.63
CA TYR A 88 1.08 -7.25 6.73
C TYR A 88 -0.25 -6.58 6.46
N HIS A 89 -1.26 -7.38 6.18
CA HIS A 89 -2.63 -6.95 5.91
C HIS A 89 -3.40 -6.98 7.22
N VAL A 90 -3.67 -5.80 7.78
CA VAL A 90 -4.25 -5.64 9.12
C VAL A 90 -5.71 -5.24 9.00
N SER A 91 -6.57 -5.94 9.74
CA SER A 91 -7.89 -5.45 10.12
C SER A 91 -7.89 -5.22 11.62
N PHE A 92 -8.35 -4.05 12.05
CA PHE A 92 -8.38 -3.58 13.43
C PHE A 92 -9.80 -3.14 13.82
N ILE A 93 -10.18 -3.42 15.06
CA ILE A 93 -11.43 -2.97 15.67
C ILE A 93 -11.18 -2.41 17.07
N GLN A 94 -11.94 -1.37 17.41
CA GLN A 94 -12.05 -0.80 18.74
C GLN A 94 -13.52 -0.54 19.07
N GLU A 95 -14.02 -1.17 20.13
CA GLU A 95 -15.40 -0.98 20.55
C GLU A 95 -15.52 -0.69 22.04
N PRO A 96 -16.50 0.15 22.45
CA PRO A 96 -16.85 0.30 23.86
C PRO A 96 -17.17 -1.05 24.49
N CYS A 97 -16.55 -1.34 25.63
CA CYS A 97 -16.72 -2.59 26.34
C CYS A 97 -17.01 -2.26 27.82
N PRO A 98 -18.28 -2.29 28.24
CA PRO A 98 -18.64 -2.13 29.63
C PRO A 98 -17.98 -3.22 30.49
N GLY A 99 -17.09 -2.82 31.40
CA GLY A 99 -16.31 -3.74 32.24
C GLY A 99 -14.83 -3.84 31.85
N ALA A 100 -14.43 -3.37 30.66
CA ALA A 100 -13.01 -3.19 30.35
C ALA A 100 -12.45 -1.97 31.12
N ARG A 101 -11.22 -2.09 31.63
CA ARG A 101 -10.56 -1.04 32.44
C ARG A 101 -10.45 0.31 31.72
N ARG A 102 -10.32 0.31 30.39
CA ARG A 102 -10.26 1.52 29.55
C ARG A 102 -11.62 1.93 28.97
N GLY A 103 -12.68 1.17 29.25
CA GLY A 103 -14.01 1.36 28.68
C GLY A 103 -14.16 0.86 27.24
N TYR A 104 -13.13 0.25 26.66
CA TYR A 104 -13.13 -0.31 25.31
C TYR A 104 -12.20 -1.52 25.18
N VAL A 105 -12.44 -2.33 24.17
CA VAL A 105 -11.59 -3.43 23.71
C VAL A 105 -10.91 -3.04 22.40
N GLN A 106 -9.67 -3.47 22.19
CA GLN A 106 -8.92 -3.28 20.94
C GLN A 106 -8.40 -4.63 20.47
N ARG A 107 -8.65 -4.96 19.21
CA ARG A 107 -8.20 -6.20 18.59
C ARG A 107 -7.79 -5.95 17.16
N SER A 108 -6.85 -6.76 16.68
CA SER A 108 -6.56 -6.81 15.25
C SER A 108 -6.25 -8.24 14.82
N VAL A 109 -6.49 -8.50 13.55
CA VAL A 109 -5.96 -9.68 12.86
C VAL A 109 -5.04 -9.19 11.76
N PHE A 110 -3.88 -9.83 11.62
CA PHE A 110 -2.97 -9.59 10.52
C PHE A 110 -2.79 -10.84 9.67
N VAL A 111 -2.60 -10.63 8.37
CA VAL A 111 -2.19 -11.66 7.42
C VAL A 111 -0.86 -11.25 6.81
N ARG A 112 0.17 -12.08 6.98
CA ARG A 112 1.51 -11.87 6.42
C ARG A 112 1.62 -12.53 5.06
N SER A 113 2.16 -11.82 4.08
CA SER A 113 2.35 -12.32 2.72
C SER A 113 3.58 -11.70 2.06
N ASN A 114 4.07 -12.31 0.99
CA ASN A 114 5.15 -11.76 0.16
C ASN A 114 4.64 -10.82 -0.95
N LYS A 115 3.31 -10.69 -1.10
CA LYS A 115 2.66 -9.87 -2.13
C LYS A 115 1.67 -8.90 -1.48
N MET A 116 1.52 -7.74 -2.07
CA MET A 116 0.53 -6.77 -1.62
C MET A 116 -0.87 -7.10 -2.18
N TYR A 117 -1.69 -7.78 -1.38
CA TYR A 117 -3.12 -7.97 -1.62
C TYR A 117 -3.93 -6.72 -1.21
N ARG A 118 -4.02 -5.74 -2.11
CA ARG A 118 -4.59 -4.40 -1.85
C ARG A 118 -5.98 -4.40 -1.18
N ALA A 119 -6.84 -5.35 -1.53
CA ALA A 119 -8.21 -5.43 -1.01
C ALA A 119 -8.36 -6.30 0.25
N LEU A 120 -7.34 -7.08 0.61
CA LEU A 120 -7.45 -8.04 1.70
C LEU A 120 -7.79 -7.41 3.06
N PRO A 121 -7.19 -6.29 3.48
CA PRO A 121 -7.58 -5.63 4.73
C PRO A 121 -9.07 -5.26 4.75
N GLN A 122 -9.59 -4.73 3.64
CA GLN A 122 -10.99 -4.32 3.53
C GLN A 122 -11.92 -5.55 3.58
N ILE A 123 -11.57 -6.63 2.88
CA ILE A 123 -12.32 -7.89 2.92
C ILE A 123 -12.43 -8.44 4.34
N LEU A 124 -11.30 -8.49 5.06
CA LEU A 124 -11.27 -8.95 6.46
C LEU A 124 -12.15 -8.05 7.32
N SER A 125 -12.02 -6.73 7.16
CA SER A 125 -12.86 -5.76 7.84
C SER A 125 -14.35 -5.99 7.55
N GLU A 126 -14.74 -6.13 6.29
CA GLU A 126 -16.14 -6.36 5.92
C GLU A 126 -16.69 -7.70 6.40
N SER A 127 -15.82 -8.67 6.69
CA SER A 127 -16.22 -10.01 7.15
C SER A 127 -16.28 -10.12 8.68
N LEU A 128 -15.32 -9.53 9.39
CA LEU A 128 -15.20 -9.59 10.85
C LEU A 128 -16.04 -8.46 11.49
N GLN A 129 -17.23 -8.77 11.99
CA GLN A 129 -18.21 -7.76 12.39
C GLN A 129 -17.94 -7.18 13.77
N GLY A 130 -17.64 -8.04 14.76
CA GLY A 130 -17.42 -7.64 16.15
C GLY A 130 -16.06 -8.10 16.70
N PRO A 131 -15.62 -7.60 17.87
CA PRO A 131 -14.33 -7.96 18.47
C PRO A 131 -14.13 -9.48 18.67
N GLU A 132 -15.20 -10.22 18.91
CA GLU A 132 -15.21 -11.68 19.01
C GLU A 132 -14.82 -12.39 17.71
N ASP A 133 -15.03 -11.75 16.56
CA ASP A 133 -14.67 -12.29 15.24
C ASP A 133 -13.18 -12.07 14.94
N TYR A 134 -12.50 -11.15 15.63
CA TYR A 134 -11.09 -10.81 15.39
C TYR A 134 -10.16 -11.87 15.96
N THR A 135 -10.24 -13.06 15.39
CA THR A 135 -9.48 -14.24 15.71
C THR A 135 -8.81 -14.80 14.46
N ARG A 136 -7.74 -15.56 14.65
CA ARG A 136 -7.04 -16.25 13.58
C ARG A 136 -7.96 -17.19 12.78
N ASP A 137 -8.81 -17.95 13.46
CA ASP A 137 -9.65 -18.98 12.85
C ASP A 137 -10.73 -18.38 11.94
N GLU A 138 -11.34 -17.27 12.35
CA GLU A 138 -12.34 -16.60 11.52
C GLU A 138 -11.71 -15.99 10.26
N ALA A 139 -10.56 -15.33 10.41
CA ALA A 139 -9.83 -14.79 9.26
C ALA A 139 -9.37 -15.89 8.30
N LEU A 140 -8.91 -17.04 8.82
CA LEU A 140 -8.59 -18.20 8.00
C LEU A 140 -9.82 -18.71 7.24
N ARG A 141 -11.00 -18.78 7.89
CA ARG A 141 -12.24 -19.20 7.25
C ARG A 141 -12.63 -18.27 6.10
N VAL A 142 -12.51 -16.96 6.29
CA VAL A 142 -12.74 -15.94 5.25
C VAL A 142 -11.80 -16.15 4.06
N LEU A 143 -10.50 -16.33 4.33
CA LEU A 143 -9.47 -16.51 3.29
C LEU A 143 -9.70 -17.79 2.46
N VAL A 144 -10.00 -18.91 3.12
CA VAL A 144 -10.30 -20.19 2.45
C VAL A 144 -11.58 -20.09 1.61
N GLY A 145 -12.58 -19.35 2.09
CA GLY A 145 -13.86 -19.18 1.39
C GLY A 145 -13.79 -18.35 0.11
N LEU A 146 -12.85 -17.40 0.00
CA LEU A 146 -12.78 -16.45 -1.11
C LEU A 146 -11.89 -16.92 -2.28
N GLY A 147 -10.77 -17.58 -2.01
CA GLY A 147 -9.75 -17.92 -3.01
C GLY A 147 -8.96 -16.70 -3.53
N GLU A 148 -7.73 -16.91 -4.00
CA GLU A 148 -6.78 -15.82 -4.33
C GLU A 148 -7.30 -14.84 -5.40
N ARG A 149 -7.95 -15.38 -6.45
CA ARG A 149 -8.44 -14.56 -7.56
C ARG A 149 -9.50 -13.56 -7.10
N THR A 150 -10.42 -13.99 -6.24
CA THR A 150 -11.47 -13.14 -5.69
C THR A 150 -10.89 -12.02 -4.83
N ILE A 151 -9.86 -12.31 -4.04
CA ILE A 151 -9.15 -11.30 -3.23
C ILE A 151 -8.48 -10.26 -4.13
N ARG A 152 -7.89 -10.70 -5.26
CA ARG A 152 -7.22 -9.83 -6.22
C ARG A 152 -8.19 -8.93 -6.98
N ASP A 153 -9.32 -9.48 -7.40
CA ASP A 153 -10.30 -8.82 -8.27
C ASP A 153 -11.39 -8.06 -7.47
N TRP A 154 -11.26 -7.99 -6.14
CA TRP A 154 -12.28 -7.40 -5.27
C TRP A 154 -12.55 -5.92 -5.62
N PRO A 155 -13.83 -5.53 -5.81
CA PRO A 155 -14.18 -4.19 -6.22
C PRO A 155 -13.92 -3.20 -5.09
N HIS A 156 -12.86 -2.43 -5.24
CA HIS A 156 -12.54 -1.36 -4.31
C HIS A 156 -13.13 -0.05 -4.85
N LYS A 157 -13.85 0.72 -4.04
CA LYS A 157 -14.21 2.13 -4.33
C LYS A 157 -13.17 3.09 -3.74
N PRO A 158 -12.80 4.20 -4.42
CA PRO A 158 -11.82 5.13 -3.87
C PRO A 158 -12.38 5.89 -2.67
N ALA A 159 -11.51 6.21 -1.72
CA ALA A 159 -11.85 7.15 -0.65
C ALA A 159 -12.39 8.46 -1.28
N PRO A 160 -13.52 9.00 -0.80
CA PRO A 160 -14.11 10.22 -1.38
C PRO A 160 -13.16 11.43 -1.38
N SER A 161 -12.26 11.50 -0.41
CA SER A 161 -11.19 12.51 -0.33
C SER A 161 -10.22 12.40 -1.53
N PHE A 162 -9.85 11.18 -1.90
CA PHE A 162 -9.00 10.92 -3.05
C PHE A 162 -9.72 11.15 -4.38
N GLU A 163 -11.01 10.83 -4.49
CA GLU A 163 -11.78 11.13 -5.71
C GLU A 163 -11.78 12.62 -6.04
N LYS A 164 -11.90 13.49 -5.04
CA LYS A 164 -11.83 14.94 -5.22
C LYS A 164 -10.48 15.39 -5.75
N VAL A 165 -9.39 14.82 -5.21
CA VAL A 165 -8.03 15.13 -5.67
C VAL A 165 -7.80 14.59 -7.08
N LEU A 166 -8.21 13.35 -7.33
CA LEU A 166 -8.11 12.71 -8.64
C LEU A 166 -8.86 13.51 -9.70
N GLY A 167 -10.09 13.96 -9.43
CA GLY A 167 -10.86 14.78 -10.38
C GLY A 167 -10.19 16.11 -10.74
N ARG A 168 -9.40 16.70 -9.83
CA ARG A 168 -8.70 17.98 -10.05
C ARG A 168 -7.30 17.83 -10.64
N HIS A 169 -6.59 16.76 -10.29
CA HIS A 169 -5.16 16.62 -10.54
C HIS A 169 -4.77 15.32 -11.25
N ARG A 170 -5.73 14.62 -11.89
CA ARG A 170 -5.51 13.34 -12.57
C ARG A 170 -4.26 13.32 -13.44
N ASP A 171 -4.13 14.29 -14.34
CA ASP A 171 -3.03 14.32 -15.30
C ASP A 171 -1.66 14.42 -14.61
N ALA A 172 -1.57 15.28 -13.58
CA ALA A 172 -0.35 15.44 -12.80
C ALA A 172 -0.04 14.18 -11.99
N LEU A 173 -1.03 13.54 -11.39
CA LEU A 173 -0.85 12.29 -10.64
C LEU A 173 -0.33 11.18 -11.57
N VAL A 174 -0.97 10.97 -12.72
CA VAL A 174 -0.57 9.93 -13.68
C VAL A 174 0.84 10.20 -14.21
N GLU A 175 1.16 11.44 -14.58
CA GLU A 175 2.48 11.81 -15.06
C GLU A 175 3.58 11.55 -14.01
N ASN A 176 3.33 11.93 -12.75
CA ASN A 176 4.28 11.75 -11.66
C ASN A 176 4.42 10.27 -11.28
N VAL A 177 3.32 9.52 -11.26
CA VAL A 177 3.35 8.06 -11.07
C VAL A 177 4.16 7.42 -12.18
N LEU A 178 3.87 7.70 -13.45
CA LEU A 178 4.56 7.13 -14.62
C LEU A 178 6.07 7.38 -14.57
N CYS A 179 6.48 8.60 -14.22
CA CYS A 179 7.89 8.97 -14.10
C CYS A 179 8.60 8.39 -12.85
N GLY A 180 7.93 7.59 -12.01
CA GLY A 180 8.53 7.00 -10.81
C GLY A 180 8.88 8.04 -9.75
N ARG A 181 8.15 9.17 -9.72
CA ARG A 181 8.39 10.25 -8.74
C ARG A 181 7.96 9.79 -7.36
N SER A 182 8.59 10.35 -6.33
CA SER A 182 8.26 10.03 -4.94
C SER A 182 6.99 10.72 -4.46
N PHE A 183 6.22 10.06 -3.59
CA PHE A 183 4.96 10.54 -3.02
C PHE A 183 4.92 10.34 -1.51
N LEU A 184 4.47 11.37 -0.81
CA LEU A 184 4.01 11.29 0.56
C LEU A 184 2.49 11.50 0.59
N VAL A 185 1.75 10.53 1.12
CA VAL A 185 0.30 10.58 1.32
C VAL A 185 0.02 10.76 2.81
N LEU A 186 -0.65 11.85 3.16
CA LEU A 186 -1.05 12.19 4.52
C LEU A 186 -2.56 12.14 4.64
N GLY A 187 -3.08 11.53 5.70
CA GLY A 187 -4.52 11.43 5.94
C GLY A 187 -4.86 11.36 7.42
N SER A 188 -6.16 11.33 7.72
CA SER A 188 -6.64 11.28 9.12
C SER A 188 -6.79 9.87 9.66
N ALA A 189 -6.89 8.86 8.78
CA ALA A 189 -7.12 7.47 9.14
C ALA A 189 -6.14 6.53 8.41
N PRO A 190 -5.61 5.50 9.08
CA PRO A 190 -4.78 4.46 8.45
C PRO A 190 -5.44 3.82 7.23
N THR A 191 -6.74 3.51 7.30
CA THR A 191 -7.52 2.93 6.19
C THR A 191 -7.46 3.83 4.97
N GLU A 192 -7.90 5.08 5.13
CA GLU A 192 -7.93 6.06 4.05
C GLU A 192 -6.55 6.21 3.39
N VAL A 193 -5.50 6.35 4.20
CA VAL A 193 -4.13 6.50 3.72
C VAL A 193 -3.67 5.26 2.95
N SER A 194 -3.85 4.08 3.53
CA SER A 194 -3.42 2.80 2.93
C SER A 194 -4.13 2.55 1.60
N GLU A 195 -5.45 2.77 1.54
CA GLU A 195 -6.25 2.63 0.33
C GLU A 195 -5.76 3.57 -0.78
N VAL A 196 -5.50 4.83 -0.44
CA VAL A 196 -5.02 5.83 -1.42
C VAL A 196 -3.64 5.48 -1.94
N VAL A 197 -2.71 5.06 -1.09
CA VAL A 197 -1.39 4.61 -1.54
C VAL A 197 -1.49 3.39 -2.44
N CYS A 198 -2.30 2.40 -2.06
CA CYS A 198 -2.53 1.20 -2.88
C CYS A 198 -3.05 1.56 -4.26
N ARG A 199 -4.01 2.49 -4.35
CA ARG A 199 -4.55 2.99 -5.62
C ARG A 199 -3.54 3.78 -6.43
N LEU A 200 -2.82 4.69 -5.78
CA LEU A 200 -1.82 5.52 -6.42
C LEU A 200 -0.70 4.66 -7.02
N SER A 201 -0.30 3.58 -6.33
CA SER A 201 0.68 2.60 -6.82
C SER A 201 0.22 1.79 -8.04
N GLY A 202 -1.08 1.83 -8.35
CA GLY A 202 -1.73 1.19 -9.50
C GLY A 202 -2.25 2.18 -10.55
N LEU A 203 -2.00 3.48 -10.39
CA LEU A 203 -2.73 4.51 -11.13
C LEU A 203 -2.38 4.49 -12.62
N GLY A 204 -3.41 4.60 -13.46
CA GLY A 204 -3.26 4.56 -14.92
C GLY A 204 -3.14 3.15 -15.51
N GLY A 205 -3.24 2.09 -14.70
CA GLY A 205 -3.06 0.71 -15.16
C GLY A 205 -1.62 0.19 -15.02
N PHE A 206 -0.78 0.88 -14.27
CA PHE A 206 0.65 0.57 -14.10
C PHE A 206 0.93 0.15 -12.67
N GLU A 207 1.81 -0.83 -12.48
CA GLU A 207 2.44 -1.06 -11.18
C GLU A 207 3.61 -0.09 -10.99
N TYR A 208 3.58 0.67 -9.90
CA TYR A 208 4.70 1.49 -9.49
C TYR A 208 5.91 0.60 -9.19
N GLY A 209 7.01 0.80 -9.91
CA GLY A 209 8.23 0.00 -9.82
C GLY A 209 9.17 0.42 -8.70
N GLY A 210 8.87 1.50 -8.00
CA GLY A 210 9.58 1.92 -6.79
C GLY A 210 9.02 1.27 -5.52
N VAL A 211 9.45 1.76 -4.36
CA VAL A 211 9.02 1.21 -3.06
C VAL A 211 7.61 1.70 -2.71
N VAL A 212 6.73 0.80 -2.29
CA VAL A 212 5.36 1.15 -1.88
C VAL A 212 5.18 0.77 -0.41
N VAL A 213 4.91 1.79 0.41
CA VAL A 213 4.64 1.66 1.86
C VAL A 213 3.22 2.18 2.11
N PRO A 214 2.17 1.32 2.05
CA PRO A 214 0.79 1.78 2.11
C PRO A 214 0.48 2.54 3.40
N TYR A 215 0.94 2.01 4.53
CA TYR A 215 0.88 2.70 5.80
C TYR A 215 2.20 2.53 6.56
N LYS A 216 2.82 3.66 6.90
CA LYS A 216 3.99 3.74 7.76
C LYS A 216 3.55 4.10 9.18
N THR A 217 3.63 3.11 10.05
CA THR A 217 3.46 3.27 11.50
C THR A 217 4.64 4.02 12.10
N SER A 218 4.46 4.61 13.29
CA SER A 218 5.55 5.33 13.99
C SER A 218 6.74 4.45 14.38
N LEU A 219 6.58 3.11 14.34
CA LEU A 219 7.57 2.13 14.80
C LEU A 219 8.24 1.37 13.65
N ALA A 220 7.66 1.38 12.45
CA ALA A 220 8.26 0.77 11.27
C ALA A 220 9.52 1.53 10.84
N HIS A 221 10.65 0.85 10.68
CA HIS A 221 11.87 1.43 10.14
C HIS A 221 11.70 1.71 8.63
N TYR A 222 11.88 2.97 8.20
CA TYR A 222 11.91 3.31 6.78
C TYR A 222 12.84 4.48 6.52
N THR A 223 13.79 4.30 5.62
CA THR A 223 14.94 5.20 5.42
C THR A 223 15.03 5.80 4.02
N HIS A 224 14.13 5.47 3.09
CA HIS A 224 14.32 5.80 1.66
C HIS A 224 13.17 6.61 1.05
N ALA A 225 13.32 7.93 0.90
CA ALA A 225 12.27 8.74 0.27
C ALA A 225 12.28 8.74 -1.27
N GLN A 226 13.41 8.42 -1.90
CA GLN A 226 13.54 8.50 -3.36
C GLN A 226 12.84 7.33 -4.05
N GLY A 227 11.99 7.64 -5.05
CA GLY A 227 11.26 6.62 -5.81
C GLY A 227 10.32 5.79 -4.94
N ALA A 228 9.71 6.40 -3.93
CA ALA A 228 8.81 5.73 -3.00
C ALA A 228 7.44 6.39 -2.92
N ILE A 229 6.39 5.59 -2.70
CA ILE A 229 5.06 6.06 -2.29
C ILE A 229 4.87 5.63 -0.83
N VAL A 230 4.73 6.61 0.06
CA VAL A 230 4.62 6.38 1.50
C VAL A 230 3.35 7.03 2.03
N GLY A 231 2.55 6.25 2.75
CA GLY A 231 1.37 6.75 3.48
C GLY A 231 1.64 6.92 4.98
N SER A 232 1.13 7.98 5.59
CA SER A 232 1.11 8.10 7.05
C SER A 232 -0.02 8.99 7.57
N THR A 233 -0.42 8.77 8.81
CA THR A 233 -1.28 9.70 9.57
C THR A 233 -0.46 10.77 10.32
N ASN A 234 0.87 10.63 10.38
CA ASN A 234 1.74 11.51 11.14
C ASN A 234 2.72 12.27 10.23
N HIS A 235 2.34 13.50 9.88
CA HIS A 235 3.15 14.39 9.05
C HIS A 235 4.53 14.73 9.64
N HIS A 236 4.70 14.67 10.97
CA HIS A 236 5.97 15.00 11.62
C HIS A 236 7.06 13.94 11.41
N LEU A 237 6.71 12.73 10.97
CA LEU A 237 7.68 11.67 10.69
C LEU A 237 8.50 11.93 9.43
N PHE A 238 8.10 12.90 8.61
CA PHE A 238 8.69 13.10 7.28
C PHE A 238 9.10 14.54 7.06
N ASN A 239 10.30 14.71 6.47
CA ASN A 239 10.66 15.96 5.84
C ASN A 239 10.01 16.03 4.46
N GLU A 240 8.82 16.65 4.35
CA GLU A 240 8.06 16.74 3.09
C GLU A 240 8.89 17.19 1.87
N LYS A 241 9.95 17.99 2.08
CA LYS A 241 10.81 18.52 1.00
C LYS A 241 11.55 17.43 0.23
N VAL A 242 11.75 16.25 0.82
CA VAL A 242 12.43 15.12 0.18
C VAL A 242 11.55 14.41 -0.84
N PHE A 243 10.22 14.54 -0.74
CA PHE A 243 9.28 13.95 -1.69
C PHE A 243 9.03 14.90 -2.87
N ASP A 244 8.81 14.34 -4.06
CA ASP A 244 8.45 15.11 -5.26
C ASP A 244 6.99 15.55 -5.21
N ASN A 245 6.16 14.75 -4.55
CA ASN A 245 4.72 14.91 -4.47
C ASN A 245 4.25 14.72 -3.02
N VAL A 246 3.38 15.60 -2.57
CA VAL A 246 2.73 15.52 -1.25
C VAL A 246 1.23 15.64 -1.46
N LEU A 247 0.52 14.57 -1.11
CA LEU A 247 -0.93 14.46 -1.15
C LEU A 247 -1.45 14.51 0.28
N ASP A 248 -2.09 15.61 0.65
CA ASP A 248 -2.72 15.77 1.96
C ASP A 248 -4.24 15.62 1.81
N LEU A 249 -4.74 14.46 2.22
CA LEU A 249 -6.14 14.07 2.16
C LEU A 249 -6.99 14.85 3.16
N THR A 250 -6.41 15.31 4.28
CA THR A 250 -7.12 16.09 5.30
C THR A 250 -7.48 17.48 4.80
N SER A 251 -6.55 18.13 4.08
CA SER A 251 -6.80 19.44 3.46
C SER A 251 -7.29 19.35 2.02
N GLY A 252 -7.27 18.16 1.42
CA GLY A 252 -7.58 17.92 0.02
C GLY A 252 -6.59 18.60 -0.94
N LYS A 253 -5.36 18.87 -0.48
CA LYS A 253 -4.34 19.57 -1.24
C LYS A 253 -3.34 18.59 -1.85
N TYR A 254 -2.95 18.88 -3.09
CA TYR A 254 -1.88 18.18 -3.79
C TYR A 254 -0.77 19.17 -4.15
N ARG A 255 0.44 18.94 -3.64
CA ARG A 255 1.64 19.73 -3.94
C ARG A 255 2.60 18.84 -4.71
N PHE A 256 3.17 19.35 -5.80
CA PHE A 256 4.13 18.62 -6.60
C PHE A 256 5.21 19.56 -7.15
N LYS A 257 6.43 19.05 -7.31
CA LYS A 257 7.57 19.84 -7.81
C LYS A 257 7.55 20.07 -9.33
N ALA A 258 6.85 19.24 -10.09
CA ALA A 258 6.80 19.37 -11.54
C ALA A 258 6.13 20.68 -11.98
N ALA A 259 6.73 21.37 -12.95
CA ALA A 259 6.31 22.72 -13.36
C ALA A 259 5.02 22.76 -14.19
N SER A 260 4.62 21.63 -14.79
CA SER A 260 3.43 21.52 -15.64
C SER A 260 2.98 20.07 -15.77
N SER A 261 1.68 19.85 -15.99
CA SER A 261 1.11 18.55 -16.36
C SER A 261 0.40 18.64 -17.71
N SER A 262 0.26 17.52 -18.43
CA SER A 262 -0.45 17.49 -19.71
C SER A 262 -1.55 16.42 -19.76
N LYS A 263 -2.75 16.83 -20.18
CA LYS A 263 -3.90 15.95 -20.50
C LYS A 263 -3.60 14.92 -21.59
N ARG A 264 -2.51 15.07 -22.34
CA ARG A 264 -2.15 14.19 -23.46
C ARG A 264 -1.28 13.00 -23.04
N VAL A 265 -0.80 12.93 -21.80
CA VAL A 265 0.05 11.82 -21.33
C VAL A 265 -0.71 10.49 -21.38
N GLU A 266 -1.93 10.43 -20.83
CA GLU A 266 -2.75 9.20 -20.85
C GLU A 266 -3.08 8.73 -22.28
N ALA A 267 -3.35 9.65 -23.21
CA ALA A 267 -3.64 9.29 -24.60
C ALA A 267 -2.43 8.63 -25.26
N HIS A 268 -1.24 9.23 -25.13
CA HIS A 268 -0.01 8.65 -25.65
C HIS A 268 0.42 7.38 -24.93
N LEU A 269 -0.06 7.14 -23.72
CA LEU A 269 0.19 5.91 -22.99
C LEU A 269 -0.57 4.74 -23.61
N LYS A 270 -1.82 4.97 -24.02
CA LYS A 270 -2.58 4.00 -24.81
C LYS A 270 -1.96 3.77 -26.19
N ASP A 271 -1.44 4.81 -26.82
CA ASP A 271 -0.71 4.67 -28.09
C ASP A 271 0.55 3.81 -27.92
N LEU A 272 1.26 3.96 -26.80
CA LEU A 272 2.42 3.14 -26.46
C LEU A 272 2.03 1.67 -26.27
N GLU A 273 0.95 1.41 -25.53
CA GLU A 273 0.42 0.05 -25.32
C GLU A 273 0.05 -0.62 -26.65
N ALA A 274 -0.68 0.09 -27.52
CA ALA A 274 -1.03 -0.41 -28.85
C ALA A 274 0.21 -0.71 -29.69
N TYR A 275 1.18 0.22 -29.73
CA TYR A 275 2.43 0.04 -30.46
C TYR A 275 3.24 -1.15 -29.94
N PHE A 276 3.26 -1.39 -28.62
CA PHE A 276 3.91 -2.56 -28.04
C PHE A 276 3.21 -3.87 -28.48
N LEU A 277 1.88 -3.91 -28.42
CA LEU A 277 1.10 -5.10 -28.76
C LEU A 277 1.19 -5.48 -30.25
N ASP A 278 1.36 -4.50 -31.14
CA ASP A 278 1.54 -4.74 -32.58
C ASP A 278 2.83 -5.53 -32.89
N SER A 279 3.90 -5.33 -32.13
CA SER A 279 5.18 -6.03 -32.34
C SER A 279 6.05 -6.11 -31.07
N PRO A 280 5.70 -6.97 -30.09
CA PRO A 280 6.40 -7.04 -28.80
C PRO A 280 7.89 -7.38 -28.92
N GLY A 281 8.25 -8.23 -29.90
CA GLY A 281 9.63 -8.68 -30.12
C GLY A 281 10.54 -7.67 -30.82
N ALA A 282 9.98 -6.60 -31.38
CA ALA A 282 10.72 -5.53 -32.06
C ALA A 282 10.57 -4.17 -31.36
N PHE A 283 9.92 -4.13 -30.19
CA PHE A 283 9.65 -2.88 -29.50
C PHE A 283 10.94 -2.14 -29.11
N ALA A 284 11.08 -0.91 -29.60
CA ALA A 284 12.19 -0.03 -29.27
C ALA A 284 11.67 1.34 -28.78
N PRO A 285 12.05 1.78 -27.56
CA PRO A 285 11.67 3.10 -27.05
C PRO A 285 12.07 4.26 -27.97
N SER A 286 13.21 4.14 -28.67
CA SER A 286 13.69 5.15 -29.63
C SER A 286 12.76 5.33 -30.83
N GLU A 287 12.16 4.25 -31.33
CA GLU A 287 11.22 4.30 -32.45
C GLU A 287 9.90 4.93 -32.04
N PHE A 288 9.39 4.57 -30.86
CA PHE A 288 8.20 5.22 -30.31
C PHE A 288 8.42 6.73 -30.12
N MET A 289 9.59 7.13 -29.60
CA MET A 289 9.96 8.54 -29.45
C MET A 289 10.07 9.30 -30.78
N ALA A 290 10.50 8.63 -31.85
CA ALA A 290 10.53 9.19 -33.21
C ALA A 290 9.12 9.42 -33.74
N ARG A 291 8.22 8.43 -33.61
CA ARG A 291 6.80 8.53 -33.99
C ARG A 291 6.09 9.67 -33.28
N MET A 292 6.31 9.85 -31.97
CA MET A 292 5.77 11.00 -31.23
C MET A 292 6.27 12.33 -31.80
N SER A 293 7.49 12.38 -32.34
CA SER A 293 8.03 13.61 -32.95
C SER A 293 7.40 13.90 -34.30
N GLU A 294 7.16 12.88 -35.13
CA GLU A 294 6.45 12.99 -36.41
C GLU A 294 4.99 13.44 -36.23
N GLN A 295 4.34 12.99 -35.15
CA GLN A 295 2.98 13.38 -34.79
C GLN A 295 2.87 14.80 -34.21
N GLY A 296 3.98 15.53 -34.09
CA GLY A 296 3.99 16.87 -33.52
C GLY A 296 3.70 16.90 -32.01
N THR A 297 3.96 15.81 -31.29
CA THR A 297 3.74 15.75 -29.83
C THR A 297 4.61 16.78 -29.11
N SER A 298 4.01 17.46 -28.13
CA SER A 298 4.66 18.51 -27.35
C SER A 298 5.96 18.04 -26.70
N LEU A 299 6.92 18.97 -26.55
CA LEU A 299 8.21 18.67 -25.92
C LEU A 299 8.06 18.17 -24.47
N HIS A 300 7.07 18.69 -23.74
CA HIS A 300 6.74 18.25 -22.37
C HIS A 300 6.42 16.76 -22.33
N VAL A 301 5.43 16.31 -23.12
CA VAL A 301 5.02 14.90 -23.13
C VAL A 301 6.17 14.00 -23.60
N LYS A 302 6.96 14.42 -24.59
CA LYS A 302 8.17 13.67 -24.99
C LYS A 302 9.20 13.54 -23.87
N ARG A 303 9.35 14.55 -22.99
CA ARG A 303 10.21 14.43 -21.80
C ARG A 303 9.65 13.43 -20.80
N VAL A 304 8.34 13.45 -20.55
CA VAL A 304 7.66 12.47 -19.68
C VAL A 304 7.94 11.04 -20.12
N PHE A 305 7.75 10.72 -21.41
CA PHE A 305 8.01 9.36 -21.91
C PHE A 305 9.49 8.99 -21.87
N ARG A 306 10.39 9.93 -22.12
CA ARG A 306 11.84 9.71 -21.97
C ARG A 306 12.22 9.39 -20.52
N ASP A 307 11.63 10.10 -19.56
CA ASP A 307 11.86 9.88 -18.14
C ASP A 307 11.24 8.53 -17.72
N PHE A 308 10.04 8.20 -18.21
CA PHE A 308 9.40 6.91 -18.01
C PHE A 308 10.28 5.74 -18.48
N PHE A 309 10.81 5.77 -19.71
CA PHE A 309 11.66 4.70 -20.23
C PHE A 309 12.97 4.50 -19.45
N LYS A 310 13.35 5.46 -18.60
CA LYS A 310 14.52 5.39 -17.71
C LYS A 310 14.12 5.12 -16.26
N SER A 311 12.84 5.09 -15.93
CA SER A 311 12.35 4.94 -14.56
C SER A 311 12.25 3.47 -14.17
N LEU A 312 12.12 3.23 -12.86
CA LEU A 312 11.89 1.89 -12.32
C LEU A 312 10.55 1.28 -12.78
N ASN A 313 9.63 2.09 -13.29
CA ASN A 313 8.29 1.63 -13.68
C ASN A 313 8.24 0.99 -15.07
N PHE A 314 9.24 1.24 -15.92
CA PHE A 314 9.24 0.72 -17.29
C PHE A 314 9.35 -0.81 -17.32
N ASN A 315 10.17 -1.40 -16.45
CA ASN A 315 10.34 -2.86 -16.39
C ASN A 315 9.08 -3.60 -15.91
N PRO A 316 8.41 -3.21 -14.80
CA PRO A 316 7.11 -3.75 -14.43
C PRO A 316 6.08 -3.62 -15.54
N TRP A 317 6.01 -2.47 -16.22
CA TRP A 317 5.11 -2.28 -17.35
C TRP A 317 5.40 -3.24 -18.50
N LEU A 318 6.65 -3.40 -18.91
CA LEU A 318 7.05 -4.36 -19.95
C LEU A 318 6.65 -5.80 -19.57
N ARG A 319 6.83 -6.19 -18.32
CA ARG A 319 6.43 -7.53 -17.82
C ARG A 319 4.92 -7.73 -17.87
N ALA A 320 4.15 -6.73 -17.47
CA ALA A 320 2.69 -6.78 -17.57
C ALA A 320 2.25 -6.92 -19.04
N MET A 321 2.82 -6.11 -19.94
CA MET A 321 2.45 -6.11 -21.36
C MET A 321 2.87 -7.38 -22.10
N THR A 322 4.03 -7.95 -21.78
CA THR A 322 4.46 -9.25 -22.33
C THR A 322 3.57 -10.41 -21.88
N GLY A 323 3.09 -10.37 -20.63
CA GLY A 323 2.08 -11.31 -20.13
C GLY A 323 0.78 -11.23 -20.93
N THR A 324 0.27 -10.01 -21.17
CA THR A 324 -0.93 -9.76 -21.97
C THR A 324 -0.76 -10.21 -23.44
N ALA A 325 0.38 -9.90 -24.06
CA ALA A 325 0.66 -10.31 -25.44
C ALA A 325 0.71 -11.85 -25.61
N SER A 326 1.17 -12.56 -24.58
CA SER A 326 1.22 -14.03 -24.59
C SER A 326 -0.17 -14.67 -24.50
N GLN A 327 -1.14 -14.02 -23.85
CA GLN A 327 -2.54 -14.48 -23.77
C GLN A 327 -3.31 -14.25 -25.07
N HIS A 328 -2.88 -13.30 -25.91
CA HIS A 328 -3.50 -13.00 -27.19
C HIS A 328 -2.93 -13.77 -28.39
N ARG A 329 -1.96 -14.67 -28.19
CA ARG A 329 -1.52 -15.55 -29.30
C ARG A 329 -2.60 -16.59 -29.60
N PRO A 330 -3.10 -16.69 -30.85
CA PRO A 330 -3.94 -17.81 -31.23
C PRO A 330 -3.16 -19.11 -31.01
N GLN A 331 -3.80 -20.11 -30.37
CA GLN A 331 -3.19 -21.43 -30.25
C GLN A 331 -2.88 -21.96 -31.66
N PRO A 332 -1.70 -22.54 -31.89
CA PRO A 332 -1.42 -23.20 -33.16
C PRO A 332 -2.42 -24.35 -33.34
N THR A 333 -3.19 -24.28 -34.42
CA THR A 333 -4.11 -25.32 -34.89
C THR A 333 -3.37 -26.56 -35.35
#